data_AF-A0A5C2S6G2-F1
#
_entry.id   AF-A0A5C2S6G2-F1
#
_cell.length_a   1.000
_cell.length_b   1.000
_cell.length_c   1.000
_cell.angle_alpha   90.00
_cell.angle_beta   90.00
_cell.angle_gamma   90.00
#
_symmetry.space_group_name_H-M   'P 1'
#
loop_
_entity.id
_entity.type
_entity.pdbx_description
1 polymer ?
#
loop_
_entity_poly.entity_id
_entity_poly.type
_entity_poly.pdbx_seq_one_letter_code
_entity_poly.pdbx_strand_id
1 'polypeptide(L)'
;MENSACNGYRSVISPTESGSPKAEKAHRKVFVKVVGLRGLEVPIPEEPTKISCTLRSGIHFITTPEVSLAHDCTVDQVFELIEHSKLEFSLIIRVRRDPHIIAQSKANQPPLNYGGKSRGIGMRSFLMLAPPPDAPVFKPQENLGRYLKPDGSLGRTFLSFKDIAAHLDTPLLEVSFPLIGQKIEVESRFRVKELRLQVGEIVLQFSRFLPST
;
A
#
# COMPACT_ATOMS: atom_id res chain seq x y z
N MET A 1 -33.36 -54.08 40.15
CA MET A 1 -32.62 -53.15 41.02
C MET A 1 -32.87 -51.74 40.48
N GLU A 2 -33.21 -50.83 41.40
CA GLU A 2 -33.34 -49.37 41.24
C GLU A 2 -34.47 -48.77 40.38
N ASN A 3 -35.58 -48.42 41.06
CA ASN A 3 -35.99 -47.03 41.41
C ASN A 3 -35.08 -45.91 40.81
N SER A 4 -35.52 -44.73 40.41
CA SER A 4 -36.65 -43.91 40.84
C SER A 4 -36.69 -42.62 40.00
N ALA A 5 -37.86 -41.96 40.07
CA ALA A 5 -38.07 -40.51 39.95
C ALA A 5 -38.23 -39.84 38.57
N CYS A 6 -39.51 -39.77 38.16
CA CYS A 6 -40.21 -38.53 37.77
C CYS A 6 -39.77 -37.35 38.69
N ASN A 7 -39.74 -36.08 38.31
CA ASN A 7 -40.76 -35.22 37.68
C ASN A 7 -40.02 -33.86 37.53
N GLY A 8 -40.02 -33.14 36.41
CA GLY A 8 -41.19 -32.50 35.83
C GLY A 8 -41.03 -30.99 35.98
N TYR A 9 -41.06 -30.24 34.88
CA TYR A 9 -41.72 -28.93 34.81
C TYR A 9 -42.12 -28.70 33.35
N ARG A 10 -43.43 -28.78 33.14
CA ARG A 10 -44.13 -28.42 31.91
C ARG A 10 -44.51 -26.94 32.02
N SER A 11 -44.12 -26.12 31.04
CA SER A 11 -44.84 -24.87 30.74
C SER A 11 -45.13 -24.78 29.24
N VAL A 12 -46.33 -25.26 28.94
CA VAL A 12 -47.38 -24.78 28.01
C VAL A 12 -47.05 -23.64 27.01
N ILE A 13 -47.09 -23.98 25.70
CA ILE A 13 -47.74 -23.35 24.51
C ILE A 13 -47.49 -21.82 24.29
N SER A 14 -47.00 -21.32 23.14
CA SER A 14 -47.75 -21.14 21.88
C SER A 14 -46.87 -20.51 20.76
N PRO A 15 -47.26 -20.63 19.47
CA PRO A 15 -46.40 -20.45 18.31
C PRO A 15 -46.40 -19.01 17.77
N THR A 16 -45.31 -18.59 17.11
CA THR A 16 -45.36 -17.44 16.21
C THR A 16 -44.34 -17.61 15.09
N GLU A 17 -44.89 -17.89 13.91
CA GLU A 17 -44.57 -17.31 12.61
C GLU A 17 -43.10 -17.09 12.19
N SER A 18 -42.76 -17.84 11.14
CA SER A 18 -42.05 -17.35 9.95
C SER A 18 -40.84 -16.45 10.19
N GLY A 19 -39.73 -17.05 10.58
CA GLY A 19 -38.43 -16.55 10.17
C GLY A 19 -38.26 -16.78 8.68
N SER A 20 -38.54 -15.78 7.85
CA SER A 20 -38.02 -15.73 6.49
C SER A 20 -36.50 -15.98 6.54
N PRO A 21 -35.91 -16.79 5.65
CA PRO A 21 -34.47 -16.71 5.46
C PRO A 21 -34.23 -15.28 5.02
N LYS A 22 -33.61 -14.46 5.89
CA LYS A 22 -33.13 -13.14 5.52
C LYS A 22 -32.38 -13.35 4.23
N ALA A 23 -32.92 -12.84 3.12
CA ALA A 23 -32.26 -12.84 1.84
C ALA A 23 -30.90 -12.20 2.10
N GLU A 24 -29.87 -13.04 2.17
CA GLU A 24 -28.49 -12.61 2.26
C GLU A 24 -28.31 -11.72 1.04
N LYS A 25 -28.27 -10.41 1.25
CA LYS A 25 -28.13 -9.44 0.16
C LYS A 25 -26.95 -9.93 -0.66
N ALA A 26 -27.21 -10.41 -1.86
CA ALA A 26 -26.17 -10.81 -2.79
C ALA A 26 -25.36 -9.55 -3.08
N HIS A 27 -24.24 -9.41 -2.37
CA HIS A 27 -23.34 -8.31 -2.56
C HIS A 27 -22.76 -8.47 -3.96
N ARG A 28 -22.97 -7.47 -4.83
CA ARG A 28 -22.40 -7.50 -6.17
C ARG A 28 -20.88 -7.48 -6.06
N LYS A 29 -20.22 -8.24 -6.92
CA LYS A 29 -18.76 -8.33 -6.96
C LYS A 29 -18.23 -7.39 -8.06
N VAL A 30 -17.08 -6.79 -7.78
CA VAL A 30 -16.29 -6.04 -8.77
C VAL A 30 -14.91 -6.67 -8.80
N PHE A 31 -14.42 -6.93 -10.01
CA PHE A 31 -13.08 -7.40 -10.25
C PHE A 31 -12.21 -6.23 -10.70
N VAL A 32 -11.04 -6.10 -10.07
CA VAL A 32 -10.04 -5.10 -10.40
C VAL A 32 -8.79 -5.84 -10.85
N LYS A 33 -8.47 -5.78 -12.14
CA LYS A 33 -7.20 -6.28 -12.65
C LYS A 33 -6.17 -5.17 -12.61
N VAL A 34 -5.08 -5.38 -11.88
CA VAL A 34 -3.85 -4.60 -12.02
C VAL A 34 -3.09 -5.16 -13.20
N VAL A 35 -3.15 -4.45 -14.34
CA VAL A 35 -2.44 -4.83 -15.56
C VAL A 35 -0.95 -4.61 -15.35
N GLY A 36 -0.57 -3.42 -14.89
CA GLY A 36 0.83 -3.06 -14.76
C GLY A 36 1.07 -1.62 -14.33
N LEU A 37 2.33 -1.22 -14.35
CA LEU A 37 2.77 0.16 -14.24
C LEU A 37 3.27 0.65 -15.59
N ARG A 38 3.08 1.93 -15.86
CA ARG A 38 3.53 2.58 -17.09
C ARG A 38 4.23 3.89 -16.79
N GLY A 39 5.28 4.17 -17.56
CA GLY A 39 5.97 5.46 -17.56
C GLY A 39 6.49 5.84 -16.17
N LEU A 40 7.12 4.91 -15.45
CA LEU A 40 7.71 5.26 -14.15
C LEU A 40 8.81 6.32 -14.33
N GLU A 41 8.64 7.46 -13.68
CA GLU A 41 9.54 8.61 -13.70
C GLU A 41 10.48 8.59 -12.49
N VAL A 42 11.15 7.46 -12.27
CA VAL A 42 12.15 7.29 -11.21
C VAL A 42 13.41 6.62 -11.75
N PRO A 43 14.58 6.87 -11.15
CA PRO A 43 15.81 6.18 -11.54
C PRO A 43 15.66 4.66 -11.32
N ILE A 44 15.82 3.88 -12.39
CA ILE A 44 15.87 2.41 -12.30
C ILE A 44 17.29 2.02 -11.85
N PRO A 45 17.44 1.19 -10.80
CA PRO A 45 18.75 0.78 -10.31
C PRO A 45 19.49 -0.10 -11.32
N GLU A 46 20.81 -0.02 -11.35
CA GLU A 46 21.66 -0.88 -12.18
C GLU A 46 21.56 -2.35 -11.76
N GLU A 47 21.55 -2.61 -10.45
CA GLU A 47 21.23 -3.92 -9.91
C GLU A 47 19.72 -4.18 -9.97
N PRO A 48 19.27 -5.33 -10.52
CA PRO A 48 17.85 -5.61 -10.67
C PRO A 48 17.18 -5.81 -9.31
N THR A 49 15.97 -5.25 -9.19
CA THR A 49 15.09 -5.43 -8.03
C THR A 49 13.67 -5.77 -8.49
N LYS A 50 12.78 -5.98 -7.53
CA LYS A 50 11.38 -6.34 -7.78
C LYS A 50 10.42 -5.38 -7.09
N ILE A 51 9.19 -5.37 -7.57
CA ILE A 51 8.06 -4.70 -6.94
C ILE A 51 6.93 -5.66 -6.62
N SER A 52 6.10 -5.27 -5.67
CA SER A 52 4.80 -5.89 -5.41
C SER A 52 3.71 -4.81 -5.35
N CYS A 53 2.50 -5.15 -5.76
CA CYS A 53 1.33 -4.31 -5.56
C CYS A 53 0.52 -4.83 -4.37
N THR A 54 0.16 -3.94 -3.44
CA THR A 54 -0.72 -4.27 -2.32
C THR A 54 -2.05 -3.54 -2.50
N LEU A 55 -3.14 -4.30 -2.61
CA LEU A 55 -4.50 -3.78 -2.48
C LEU A 55 -4.86 -3.65 -1.00
N ARG A 56 -5.35 -2.48 -0.62
CA ARG A 56 -5.92 -2.19 0.69
C ARG A 56 -7.36 -1.71 0.55
N SER A 57 -8.30 -2.49 1.09
CA SER A 57 -9.73 -2.14 1.16
C SER A 57 -10.18 -2.25 2.62
N GLY A 58 -10.20 -1.14 3.33
CA GLY A 58 -10.48 -1.10 4.78
C GLY A 58 -9.47 -1.93 5.59
N ILE A 59 -9.94 -3.06 6.13
CA ILE A 59 -9.15 -4.02 6.94
C ILE A 59 -8.48 -5.13 6.14
N HIS A 60 -8.81 -5.27 4.85
CA HIS A 60 -8.23 -6.30 3.99
C HIS A 60 -6.97 -5.78 3.30
N PHE A 61 -5.93 -6.61 3.30
CA PHE A 61 -4.64 -6.32 2.67
C PHE A 61 -4.20 -7.56 1.88
N ILE A 62 -4.09 -7.43 0.57
CA ILE A 62 -3.67 -8.51 -0.32
C ILE A 62 -2.51 -8.01 -1.16
N THR A 63 -1.41 -8.75 -1.19
CA THR A 63 -0.19 -8.39 -1.93
C THR A 63 0.03 -9.39 -3.06
N THR A 64 0.33 -8.87 -4.25
CA THR A 64 0.66 -9.68 -5.42
C THR A 64 2.01 -10.37 -5.26
N PRO A 65 2.28 -11.44 -6.03
CA PRO A 65 3.65 -11.89 -6.27
C PRO A 65 4.56 -10.74 -6.75
N GLU A 66 5.85 -10.90 -6.51
CA GLU A 66 6.86 -9.93 -6.93
C GLU A 66 7.13 -10.03 -8.44
N VAL A 67 7.19 -8.88 -9.12
CA VAL A 67 7.57 -8.74 -10.54
C VAL A 67 8.79 -7.83 -10.69
N SER A 68 9.55 -7.96 -11.77
CA SER A 68 10.74 -7.13 -11.99
C SER A 68 10.39 -5.64 -12.11
N LEU A 69 11.18 -4.78 -11.48
CA LEU A 69 11.05 -3.33 -11.65
C LEU A 69 11.60 -2.91 -13.02
N ALA A 70 10.82 -2.13 -13.77
CA ALA A 70 11.19 -1.50 -15.02
C ALA A 70 10.35 -0.23 -15.21
N HIS A 71 10.66 0.61 -16.20
CA HIS A 71 9.85 1.80 -16.51
C HIS A 71 8.39 1.46 -16.82
N ASP A 72 8.19 0.36 -17.55
CA ASP A 72 6.90 -0.28 -17.77
C ASP A 72 7.00 -1.72 -17.26
N CYS A 73 6.03 -2.16 -16.45
CA CYS A 73 6.05 -3.52 -15.90
C CYS A 73 4.65 -4.13 -15.84
N THR A 74 4.59 -5.45 -16.05
CA THR A 74 3.35 -6.22 -16.04
C THR A 74 3.17 -6.92 -14.69
N VAL A 75 1.97 -6.78 -14.11
CA VAL A 75 1.57 -7.40 -12.85
C VAL A 75 0.55 -8.52 -13.08
N ASP A 76 -0.45 -8.26 -13.94
CA ASP A 76 -1.51 -9.21 -14.32
C ASP A 76 -2.19 -9.93 -13.14
N GLN A 77 -2.60 -9.17 -12.13
CA GLN A 77 -3.29 -9.73 -10.96
C GLN A 77 -4.70 -9.19 -10.83
N VAL A 78 -5.65 -10.07 -10.51
CA VAL A 78 -7.06 -9.74 -10.33
C VAL A 78 -7.43 -9.81 -8.85
N PHE A 79 -8.10 -8.77 -8.37
CA PHE A 79 -8.67 -8.71 -7.03
C PHE A 79 -10.20 -8.75 -7.10
N GLU A 80 -10.81 -9.50 -6.20
CA GLU A 80 -12.27 -9.50 -6.00
C GLU A 80 -12.62 -8.54 -4.86
N LEU A 81 -13.50 -7.58 -5.15
CA LEU A 81 -14.03 -6.62 -4.19
C LEU A 81 -15.55 -6.72 -4.11
N ILE A 82 -16.10 -6.32 -2.97
CA ILE A 82 -17.53 -6.17 -2.78
C ILE A 82 -17.97 -4.76 -3.19
N GLU A 83 -18.90 -4.68 -4.14
CA GLU A 83 -19.49 -3.43 -4.64
C GLU A 83 -20.32 -2.75 -3.56
N HIS A 84 -20.01 -1.48 -3.30
CA HIS A 84 -20.81 -0.58 -2.48
C HIS A 84 -20.59 0.85 -2.96
N SER A 85 -21.60 1.72 -2.84
CA SER A 85 -21.52 3.16 -3.17
C SER A 85 -20.45 3.97 -2.43
N LYS A 86 -19.82 3.39 -1.39
CA LYS A 86 -18.77 3.99 -0.56
C LYS A 86 -17.51 3.12 -0.59
N LEU A 87 -17.39 2.22 -1.56
CA LEU A 87 -16.18 1.42 -1.75
C LEU A 87 -15.03 2.38 -2.02
N GLU A 88 -14.02 2.28 -1.18
CA GLU A 88 -12.76 2.99 -1.33
C GLU A 88 -11.64 1.98 -1.08
N PHE A 89 -10.67 1.98 -1.96
CA PHE A 89 -9.49 1.15 -1.84
C PHE A 89 -8.27 1.88 -2.35
N SER A 90 -7.10 1.32 -2.09
CA SER A 90 -5.87 1.85 -2.64
C SER A 90 -4.94 0.75 -3.08
N LEU A 91 -4.16 1.05 -4.09
CA LEU A 91 -3.10 0.22 -4.61
C LEU A 91 -1.76 0.87 -4.22
N ILE A 92 -0.91 0.13 -3.53
CA ILE A 92 0.40 0.60 -3.07
C ILE A 92 1.47 -0.21 -3.79
N ILE A 93 2.41 0.47 -4.44
CA ILE A 93 3.57 -0.16 -5.06
C ILE A 93 4.73 -0.13 -4.07
N ARG A 94 5.29 -1.30 -3.79
CA ARG A 94 6.44 -1.47 -2.89
C ARG A 94 7.61 -2.06 -3.65
N VAL A 95 8.79 -1.49 -3.45
CA VAL A 95 10.05 -2.03 -3.95
C VAL A 95 10.62 -3.00 -2.92
N ARG A 96 11.14 -4.12 -3.40
CA ARG A 96 11.82 -5.11 -2.56
C ARG A 96 13.04 -4.48 -1.90
N ARG A 97 13.25 -4.79 -0.63
CA ARG A 97 14.36 -4.24 0.16
C ARG A 97 15.65 -5.05 -0.05
N ASP A 98 16.14 -5.06 -1.28
CA ASP A 98 17.45 -5.61 -1.60
C ASP A 98 18.56 -4.79 -0.94
N PRO A 99 19.75 -5.38 -0.67
CA PRO A 99 20.85 -4.66 -0.02
C PRO A 99 21.24 -3.35 -0.71
N HIS A 100 21.26 -3.32 -2.05
CA HIS A 100 21.57 -2.10 -2.81
C HIS A 100 20.46 -1.04 -2.68
N ILE A 101 19.18 -1.44 -2.61
CA ILE A 101 18.06 -0.52 -2.36
C ILE A 101 18.14 0.08 -0.97
N ILE A 102 18.43 -0.75 0.04
CA ILE A 102 18.62 -0.29 1.42
C ILE A 102 19.78 0.72 1.49
N ALA A 103 20.89 0.45 0.79
CA ALA A 103 22.03 1.35 0.72
C ALA A 103 21.66 2.70 0.08
N GLN A 104 20.94 2.69 -1.04
CA GLN A 104 20.44 3.90 -1.70
C GLN A 104 19.50 4.72 -0.79
N SER A 105 18.57 4.07 -0.09
CA SER A 105 17.69 4.76 0.86
C SER A 105 18.47 5.35 2.03
N LYS A 106 19.45 4.63 2.59
CA LYS A 106 20.32 5.14 3.67
C LYS A 106 21.17 6.33 3.22
N ALA A 107 21.69 6.31 1.99
CA ALA A 107 22.45 7.41 1.42
C ALA A 107 21.61 8.70 1.27
N ASN A 108 20.29 8.56 1.17
CA ASN A 108 19.34 9.68 1.08
C ASN A 108 18.71 10.10 2.40
N GLN A 109 19.06 9.45 3.51
CA GLN A 109 18.69 9.94 4.83
C GLN A 109 19.68 11.03 5.27
N PRO A 110 19.19 12.18 5.78
CA PRO A 110 20.08 13.16 6.37
C PRO A 110 20.87 12.48 7.51
N PRO A 111 22.14 12.84 7.71
CA PRO A 111 22.92 12.30 8.81
C PRO A 111 22.14 12.54 10.10
N LEU A 112 21.88 11.46 10.84
CA LEU A 112 21.41 11.58 12.21
C LEU A 112 22.46 12.43 12.93
N ASN A 113 21.99 13.55 13.47
CA ASN A 113 22.70 14.54 14.26
C ASN A 113 24.05 14.04 14.81
N TYR A 114 25.14 14.77 14.57
CA TYR A 114 26.42 14.54 15.25
C TYR A 114 26.20 14.63 16.77
N GLY A 115 26.03 13.47 17.38
CA GLY A 115 25.67 13.32 18.78
C GLY A 115 25.81 11.87 19.22
N GLY A 116 27.06 11.40 19.31
CA GLY A 116 27.42 10.28 20.19
C GLY A 116 27.77 8.97 19.48
N LYS A 117 29.06 8.79 19.17
CA LYS A 117 29.70 7.51 19.52
C LYS A 117 29.86 7.52 21.04
N SER A 118 29.18 6.61 21.75
CA SER A 118 29.68 6.00 22.99
C SER A 118 28.75 4.89 23.43
N ARG A 119 29.22 3.64 23.31
CA ARG A 119 28.87 2.63 24.31
C ARG A 119 29.50 3.13 25.61
N GLY A 120 28.69 3.68 26.52
CA GLY A 120 29.20 4.28 27.74
C GLY A 120 28.07 4.69 28.66
N ILE A 121 27.95 3.96 29.75
CA ILE A 121 27.09 4.25 30.91
C ILE A 121 27.43 5.66 31.42
N GLY A 122 26.44 6.56 31.57
CA GLY A 122 26.67 7.84 32.26
C GLY A 122 25.64 8.93 31.97
N MET A 123 25.12 9.52 33.03
CA MET A 123 24.19 10.66 33.02
C MET A 123 24.84 11.93 32.41
N ARG A 124 23.98 12.80 31.84
CA ARG A 124 24.18 14.23 31.50
C ARG A 124 24.78 14.54 30.12
N SER A 125 23.99 15.22 29.28
CA SER A 125 24.21 16.63 28.89
C SER A 125 23.49 16.97 27.58
N PHE A 126 22.44 17.80 27.68
CA PHE A 126 21.81 18.47 26.55
C PHE A 126 22.54 19.81 26.32
N LEU A 127 23.60 19.80 25.52
CA LEU A 127 24.16 21.00 24.93
C LEU A 127 24.11 20.83 23.42
N MET A 128 23.09 21.40 22.80
CA MET A 128 23.01 21.52 21.35
C MET A 128 24.04 22.56 20.91
N LEU A 129 25.26 22.12 20.61
CA LEU A 129 26.18 22.94 19.84
C LEU A 129 25.58 23.16 18.46
N ALA A 130 25.50 24.41 18.04
CA ALA A 130 25.22 24.76 16.66
C ALA A 130 26.22 24.01 15.74
N PRO A 131 25.75 23.48 14.58
CA PRO A 131 26.64 22.78 13.67
C PRO A 131 27.79 23.70 13.21
N PRO A 132 29.02 23.19 13.06
CA PRO A 132 30.15 23.99 12.63
C PRO A 132 29.85 24.62 11.25
N PRO A 133 30.32 25.86 11.01
CA PRO A 133 30.01 26.61 9.80
C PRO A 133 30.43 25.90 8.50
N ASP A 134 31.42 25.01 8.57
CA ASP A 134 32.03 24.27 7.46
C ASP A 134 31.56 22.81 7.33
N ALA A 135 30.51 22.39 8.04
CA ALA A 135 29.97 21.04 7.86
C ALA A 135 29.47 20.84 6.40
N PRO A 136 29.82 19.72 5.74
CA PRO A 136 29.38 19.44 4.38
C PRO A 136 27.85 19.40 4.30
N VAL A 137 27.29 20.15 3.35
CA VAL A 137 25.84 20.17 3.08
C VAL A 137 25.41 18.78 2.61
N PHE A 138 24.37 18.24 3.24
CA PHE A 138 23.79 16.98 2.80
C PHE A 138 23.17 17.15 1.41
N LYS A 139 23.63 16.35 0.44
CA LYS A 139 23.11 16.33 -0.93
C LYS A 139 22.53 14.94 -1.21
N PRO A 140 21.19 14.79 -1.25
CA PRO A 140 20.53 13.57 -1.68
C PRO A 140 21.07 13.15 -3.05
N GLN A 141 21.34 11.87 -3.19
CA GLN A 141 21.74 11.26 -4.44
C GLN A 141 20.51 10.99 -5.30
N GLU A 142 20.59 11.31 -6.59
CA GLU A 142 19.53 11.00 -7.54
C GLU A 142 19.54 9.49 -7.87
N ASN A 143 18.83 8.71 -7.07
CA ASN A 143 18.65 7.27 -7.23
C ASN A 143 17.26 6.85 -6.74
N LEU A 144 16.88 5.58 -6.91
CA LEU A 144 15.57 5.07 -6.52
C LEU A 144 15.27 5.31 -5.04
N GLY A 145 16.27 5.14 -4.17
CA GLY A 145 16.15 5.34 -2.73
C GLY A 145 15.64 6.74 -2.34
N ARG A 146 15.85 7.76 -3.18
CA ARG A 146 15.35 9.13 -2.98
C ARG A 146 13.83 9.25 -3.11
N TYR A 147 13.19 8.30 -3.79
CA TYR A 147 11.76 8.28 -4.06
C TYR A 147 10.98 7.33 -3.14
N LEU A 148 11.69 6.52 -2.34
CA LEU A 148 11.10 5.52 -1.47
C LEU A 148 10.75 6.09 -0.10
N LYS A 149 9.60 5.68 0.40
CA LYS A 149 9.27 5.80 1.82
C LYS A 149 10.14 4.88 2.67
N PRO A 150 10.27 5.16 3.98
CA PRO A 150 10.97 4.26 4.90
C PRO A 150 10.43 2.82 4.86
N ASP A 151 9.14 2.62 4.58
CA ASP A 151 8.49 1.31 4.47
C ASP A 151 8.74 0.58 3.12
N GLY A 152 9.48 1.20 2.19
CA GLY A 152 9.74 0.67 0.84
C GLY A 152 8.65 1.00 -0.18
N SER A 153 7.61 1.75 0.19
CA SER A 153 6.58 2.18 -0.76
C SER A 153 7.13 3.24 -1.73
N LEU A 154 6.94 3.00 -3.02
CA LEU A 154 7.28 3.91 -4.12
C LEU A 154 6.16 4.89 -4.39
N GLY A 155 4.93 4.40 -4.43
CA GLY A 155 3.77 5.22 -4.75
C GLY A 155 2.46 4.55 -4.38
N ARG A 156 1.39 5.34 -4.41
CA ARG A 156 0.04 4.90 -4.09
C ARG A 156 -0.97 5.59 -4.98
N THR A 157 -1.98 4.83 -5.37
CA THR A 157 -3.19 5.32 -6.04
C THR A 157 -4.39 5.05 -5.13
N PHE A 158 -5.25 6.04 -4.95
CA PHE A 158 -6.50 5.92 -4.22
C PHE A 158 -7.65 5.91 -5.22
N LEU A 159 -8.60 5.01 -5.00
CA LEU A 159 -9.73 4.79 -5.90
C LEU A 159 -11.01 4.69 -5.07
N SER A 160 -12.03 5.39 -5.52
CA SER A 160 -13.39 5.27 -5.03
C SER A 160 -14.28 4.59 -6.04
N PHE A 161 -15.44 4.11 -5.60
CA PHE A 161 -16.45 3.56 -6.51
C PHE A 161 -16.82 4.53 -7.63
N LYS A 162 -16.87 5.84 -7.34
CA LYS A 162 -17.21 6.87 -8.34
C LYS A 162 -16.20 6.92 -9.48
N ASP A 163 -14.92 6.70 -9.19
CA ASP A 163 -13.85 6.73 -10.18
C ASP A 163 -13.92 5.53 -11.13
N ILE A 164 -14.49 4.41 -10.69
CA ILE A 164 -14.50 3.16 -11.45
C ILE A 164 -15.88 2.82 -12.02
N ALA A 165 -16.97 3.39 -11.50
CA ALA A 165 -18.34 3.02 -11.86
C ALA A 165 -18.63 3.15 -13.36
N ALA A 166 -18.09 4.18 -14.01
CA ALA A 166 -18.27 4.41 -15.45
C ALA A 166 -17.58 3.33 -16.32
N HIS A 167 -16.59 2.63 -15.77
CA HIS A 167 -15.78 1.66 -16.49
C HIS A 167 -16.30 0.22 -16.35
N LEU A 168 -17.14 -0.05 -15.35
CA LEU A 168 -17.61 -1.41 -15.01
C LEU A 168 -18.46 -2.09 -16.10
N ASP A 169 -19.12 -1.30 -16.94
CA ASP A 169 -20.00 -1.78 -18.02
C ASP A 169 -19.31 -1.78 -19.38
N THR A 170 -18.05 -1.33 -19.45
CA THR A 170 -17.27 -1.33 -20.69
C THR A 170 -16.28 -2.50 -20.66
N PRO A 171 -16.54 -3.61 -21.37
CA PRO A 171 -15.64 -4.74 -21.35
C PRO A 171 -14.26 -4.33 -21.89
N LEU A 172 -13.21 -4.75 -21.18
CA LEU A 172 -11.79 -4.65 -21.60
C LEU A 172 -11.22 -3.22 -21.70
N LEU A 173 -11.85 -2.24 -21.06
CA LEU A 173 -11.28 -0.89 -21.02
C LEU A 173 -10.15 -0.80 -19.99
N GLU A 174 -8.94 -0.53 -20.48
CA GLU A 174 -7.80 -0.14 -19.64
C GLU A 174 -7.87 1.33 -19.29
N VAL A 175 -7.73 1.62 -18.00
CA VAL A 175 -7.75 2.97 -17.46
C VAL A 175 -6.46 3.21 -16.68
N SER A 176 -5.75 4.27 -17.05
CA SER A 176 -4.57 4.74 -16.32
C SER A 176 -4.98 5.64 -15.15
N PHE A 177 -4.37 5.42 -14.00
CA PHE A 177 -4.46 6.33 -12.85
C PHE A 177 -3.06 6.78 -12.43
N PRO A 178 -2.91 8.03 -11.96
CA PRO A 178 -1.61 8.53 -11.54
C PRO A 178 -1.14 7.76 -10.29
N LEU A 179 0.13 7.35 -10.32
CA LEU A 179 0.81 6.77 -9.17
C LEU A 179 1.50 7.89 -8.40
N ILE A 180 0.98 8.21 -7.22
CA ILE A 180 1.49 9.33 -6.42
C ILE A 180 2.56 8.83 -5.46
N GLY A 181 3.79 9.28 -5.67
CA GLY A 181 4.96 8.96 -4.87
C GLY A 181 5.46 10.16 -4.06
N GLN A 182 6.72 10.07 -3.64
CA GLN A 182 7.42 11.16 -3.01
C GLN A 182 8.85 11.28 -3.55
N LYS A 183 9.47 12.44 -3.39
CA LYS A 183 10.89 12.68 -3.65
C LYS A 183 11.47 13.48 -2.49
N ILE A 184 12.59 13.03 -1.96
CA ILE A 184 13.33 13.76 -0.93
C ILE A 184 14.06 14.95 -1.58
N GLU A 185 13.82 16.17 -1.11
CA GLU A 185 14.49 17.40 -1.56
C GLU A 185 15.17 18.12 -0.39
N VAL A 186 16.24 18.86 -0.68
CA VAL A 186 16.94 19.65 0.35
C VAL A 186 16.19 20.95 0.57
N GLU A 187 15.66 21.13 1.77
CA GLU A 187 15.04 22.40 2.19
C GLU A 187 16.08 23.34 2.80
N SER A 188 17.00 22.79 3.60
CA SER A 188 18.12 23.53 4.20
C SER A 188 19.29 22.59 4.49
N ARG A 189 20.43 23.13 4.97
CA ARG A 189 21.70 22.39 5.14
C ARG A 189 21.60 21.00 5.81
N PHE A 190 20.61 20.81 6.70
CA PHE A 190 20.39 19.55 7.42
C PHE A 190 18.93 19.06 7.39
N ARG A 191 18.04 19.74 6.65
CA ARG A 191 16.64 19.35 6.57
C ARG A 191 16.29 18.96 5.15
N VAL A 192 15.66 17.80 5.04
CA VAL A 192 15.03 17.37 3.81
C VAL A 192 13.52 17.51 3.92
N LYS A 193 12.89 17.81 2.80
CA LYS A 193 11.45 17.86 2.63
C LYS A 193 11.03 16.74 1.69
N GLU A 194 9.90 16.12 1.97
CA GLU A 194 9.28 15.18 1.05
C GLU A 194 8.35 15.94 0.10
N LEU A 195 8.71 16.00 -1.18
CA LEU A 195 7.87 16.52 -2.23
C LEU A 195 6.95 15.40 -2.72
N ARG A 196 5.64 15.65 -2.76
CA ARG A 196 4.70 14.74 -3.44
C ARG A 196 4.69 15.02 -4.92
N LEU A 197 4.78 13.97 -5.72
CA LEU A 197 4.78 14.03 -7.17
C LEU A 197 4.16 12.76 -7.76
N GLN A 198 3.74 12.85 -9.02
CA GLN A 198 3.43 11.68 -9.81
C GLN A 198 4.75 11.00 -10.20
N VAL A 199 4.84 9.69 -10.00
CA VAL A 199 6.03 8.88 -10.31
C VAL A 199 5.77 7.88 -11.45
N GLY A 200 4.62 7.99 -12.10
CA GLY A 200 4.18 7.17 -13.23
C GLY A 200 2.67 6.93 -13.18
N GLU A 201 2.20 5.86 -13.82
CA GLU A 201 0.80 5.46 -13.87
C GLU A 201 0.62 3.99 -13.48
N ILE A 202 -0.53 3.67 -12.91
CA ILE A 202 -1.02 2.29 -12.74
C ILE A 202 -2.15 2.05 -13.73
N VAL A 203 -2.04 0.96 -14.49
CA VAL A 203 -3.02 0.57 -15.51
C VAL A 203 -3.94 -0.49 -14.94
N LEU A 204 -5.25 -0.21 -14.98
CA LEU A 204 -6.28 -1.04 -14.38
C LEU A 204 -7.35 -1.42 -15.40
N GLN A 205 -7.93 -2.60 -15.22
CA GLN A 205 -9.19 -2.99 -15.85
C GLN A 205 -10.23 -3.29 -14.77
N PHE A 206 -11.48 -2.92 -15.04
CA PHE A 206 -12.60 -3.15 -14.13
C PHE A 206 -13.67 -3.99 -14.82
N SER A 207 -14.24 -4.93 -14.09
CA SER A 207 -15.35 -5.73 -14.61
C SER A 207 -16.28 -6.20 -13.51
N ARG A 208 -17.57 -6.37 -13.84
CA ARG A 208 -18.55 -7.07 -12.98
C ARG A 208 -18.52 -8.59 -13.16
N PHE A 209 -17.87 -9.06 -14.22
CA PHE A 209 -17.73 -10.46 -14.57
C PHE A 209 -16.28 -10.88 -14.38
N LEU A 210 -16.07 -12.15 -14.01
CA LEU A 210 -14.73 -12.73 -14.04
C LEU A 210 -14.17 -12.58 -15.47
N PRO A 211 -12.99 -11.99 -15.66
CA PRO A 211 -12.37 -11.97 -16.96
C PRO A 211 -12.15 -13.41 -17.43
N SER A 212 -12.68 -13.76 -18.62
CA SER A 212 -12.41 -15.06 -19.24
C SER A 212 -10.93 -15.15 -19.58
N THR A 213 -10.26 -16.16 -19.04
CA THR A 213 -8.86 -16.51 -19.34
C THR A 213 -8.65 -16.78 -20.82
#